data_AF-A0A1G0IU30-F1
#
_entry.id   AF-A0A1G0IU30-F1
#
_cell.length_a   1.000
_cell.length_b   1.000
_cell.length_c   1.000
_cell.angle_alpha   90.00
_cell.angle_beta   90.00
_cell.angle_gamma   90.00
#
_symmetry.space_group_name_H-M   'P 1'
#
loop_
_entity.id
_entity.type
_entity.pdbx_description
1 polymer ?
#
loop_
_entity_poly.entity_id
_entity_poly.type
_entity_poly.pdbx_seq_one_letter_code
_entity_poly.pdbx_strand_id
1 'polypeptide(L)'
;MAIKDALKVSRKTFFNPTAWFGYESFKANNRIIWQLIRGLFYPVQVTRQETFTEAVARLQLTDEDIRAAEENYHVYAWFFLILAVPTFILGVYISFHHAVFLSLLLSFASTALLLSQAFKYHFWAFQIKHRKLGCTYREWRRGYPDQGSI
;
A
#
# COMPACT_ATOMS: atom_id res chain seq x y z
N MET A 1 9.04 -41.19 28.08
CA MET A 1 8.97 -41.30 26.60
C MET A 1 9.35 -39.93 26.02
N ALA A 2 10.65 -39.56 25.99
CA ALA A 2 11.04 -38.19 25.60
C ALA A 2 12.53 -37.98 25.17
N ILE A 3 13.38 -39.01 25.14
CA ILE A 3 14.81 -38.83 24.77
C ILE A 3 15.11 -39.40 23.37
N LYS A 4 14.38 -40.43 22.95
CA LYS A 4 14.59 -41.08 21.64
C LYS A 4 14.14 -40.22 20.45
N ASP A 5 13.19 -39.31 20.65
CA ASP A 5 12.72 -38.40 19.60
C ASP A 5 13.61 -37.15 19.44
N ALA A 6 14.30 -36.72 20.50
CA ALA A 6 15.25 -35.61 20.44
C ALA A 6 16.56 -35.98 19.70
N LEU A 7 16.94 -37.25 19.72
CA LEU A 7 18.14 -37.78 19.04
C LEU A 7 17.86 -38.30 17.64
N LYS A 8 16.62 -38.22 17.14
CA LYS A 8 16.27 -38.60 15.77
C LYS A 8 16.67 -37.47 14.81
N VAL A 9 17.98 -37.20 14.76
CA VAL A 9 18.56 -36.28 13.78
C VAL A 9 18.48 -36.95 12.41
N SER A 10 17.38 -36.67 11.71
CA SER A 10 17.13 -37.18 10.37
C SER A 10 18.14 -36.56 9.39
N ARG A 11 18.67 -37.36 8.46
CA ARG A 11 19.53 -36.89 7.35
C ARG A 11 18.90 -35.73 6.56
N LYS A 12 17.57 -35.59 6.58
CA LYS A 12 16.84 -34.46 5.98
C LYS A 12 17.10 -33.12 6.67
N THR A 13 17.54 -33.10 7.94
CA THR A 13 17.96 -31.87 8.64
C THR A 13 19.35 -31.40 8.16
N PHE A 14 20.22 -32.35 7.79
CA PHE A 14 21.58 -32.06 7.31
C PHE A 14 21.74 -32.00 5.79
N PHE A 15 20.76 -32.46 5.01
CA PHE A 15 20.79 -32.40 3.55
C PHE A 15 19.46 -31.88 3.02
N ASN A 16 19.27 -30.57 3.15
CA ASN A 16 18.14 -29.85 2.58
C ASN A 16 18.65 -28.61 1.83
N PRO A 17 19.26 -28.79 0.64
CA PRO A 17 19.85 -27.68 -0.11
C PRO A 17 18.82 -26.61 -0.48
N THR A 18 17.55 -26.98 -0.69
CA THR A 18 16.46 -26.03 -0.94
C THR A 18 16.14 -25.19 0.30
N ALA A 19 16.17 -25.77 1.51
CA ALA A 19 16.02 -24.99 2.74
C ALA A 19 17.25 -24.12 3.06
N TRP A 20 18.47 -24.59 2.75
CA TRP A 20 19.69 -23.82 2.95
C TRP A 20 19.76 -22.57 2.08
N PHE A 21 19.31 -22.68 0.83
CA PHE A 21 19.16 -21.53 -0.06
C PHE A 21 17.87 -20.73 0.18
N GLY A 22 17.01 -21.17 1.10
CA GLY A 22 15.72 -20.52 1.35
C GLY A 22 14.84 -20.45 0.10
N TYR A 23 14.93 -21.44 -0.79
CA TYR A 23 14.27 -21.44 -2.11
C TYR A 23 12.77 -21.23 -2.00
N GLU A 24 12.12 -21.87 -1.02
CA GLU A 24 10.68 -21.69 -0.78
C GLU A 24 10.33 -20.26 -0.37
N SER A 25 11.14 -19.63 0.48
CA SER A 25 10.98 -18.22 0.87
C SER A 25 11.19 -17.29 -0.32
N PHE A 26 12.22 -17.54 -1.15
CA PHE A 26 12.49 -16.76 -2.35
C PHE A 26 11.34 -16.87 -3.37
N LYS A 27 10.85 -18.10 -3.61
CA LYS A 27 9.72 -18.37 -4.51
C LYS A 27 8.44 -17.70 -4.02
N ALA A 28 8.16 -17.77 -2.72
CA ALA A 28 7.00 -17.11 -2.12
C ALA A 28 7.09 -15.58 -2.26
N ASN A 29 8.25 -14.98 -1.94
CA ASN A 29 8.48 -13.55 -2.09
C ASN A 29 8.35 -13.09 -3.55
N ASN A 30 8.95 -13.82 -4.49
CA ASN A 30 8.88 -13.49 -5.91
C ASN A 30 7.44 -13.59 -6.44
N ARG A 31 6.65 -14.57 -5.97
CA ARG A 31 5.23 -14.67 -6.32
C ARG A 31 4.43 -13.46 -5.85
N ILE A 32 4.68 -12.97 -4.64
CA ILE A 32 4.01 -11.76 -4.09
C ILE A 32 4.38 -10.54 -4.93
N ILE A 33 5.68 -10.36 -5.23
CA ILE A 33 6.16 -9.26 -6.07
C ILE A 33 5.47 -9.31 -7.45
N TRP A 34 5.38 -10.49 -8.06
CA TRP A 34 4.74 -10.65 -9.36
C TRP A 34 3.24 -10.33 -9.33
N GLN A 35 2.54 -10.70 -8.26
CA GLN A 35 1.12 -10.36 -8.09
C GLN A 35 0.91 -8.85 -7.94
N LEU A 36 1.77 -8.16 -7.17
CA LEU A 36 1.72 -6.71 -7.03
C LEU A 36 1.98 -6.00 -8.37
N ILE A 37 3.01 -6.41 -9.11
CA ILE A 37 3.33 -5.87 -10.43
C ILE A 37 2.14 -6.09 -11.38
N ARG A 38 1.57 -7.29 -11.43
CA ARG A 38 0.43 -7.58 -12.29
C ARG A 38 -0.78 -6.72 -11.94
N GLY A 39 -1.04 -6.48 -10.65
CA GLY A 39 -2.13 -5.60 -10.19
C GLY A 39 -1.93 -4.13 -10.57
N LEU A 40 -0.68 -3.67 -10.71
CA LEU A 40 -0.37 -2.30 -11.15
C LEU A 40 -0.57 -2.11 -12.66
N PHE A 41 -0.22 -3.11 -13.48
CA PHE A 41 -0.27 -3.00 -14.95
C PHE A 41 -1.58 -3.45 -15.58
N TYR A 42 -2.36 -4.29 -14.90
CA TYR A 42 -3.67 -4.74 -15.36
C TYR A 42 -4.73 -4.22 -14.38
N PRO A 43 -5.17 -2.95 -14.53
CA PRO A 43 -6.23 -2.43 -13.69
C PRO A 43 -7.49 -3.28 -13.88
N VAL A 44 -8.08 -3.72 -12.77
CA VAL A 44 -9.38 -4.40 -12.78
C VAL A 44 -10.37 -3.44 -13.45
N GLN A 45 -10.90 -3.83 -14.60
CA GLN A 45 -11.86 -2.99 -15.30
C GLN A 45 -13.09 -2.83 -14.42
N VAL A 46 -13.42 -1.57 -14.09
CA VAL A 46 -14.56 -1.24 -13.23
C VAL A 46 -15.82 -1.63 -13.99
N THR A 47 -16.49 -2.70 -13.55
CA THR A 47 -17.67 -3.28 -14.20
C THR A 47 -18.85 -2.29 -14.27
N ARG A 48 -18.83 -1.21 -13.48
CA ARG A 48 -19.89 -0.21 -13.43
C ARG A 48 -19.32 1.19 -13.12
N GLN A 49 -19.48 2.14 -14.04
CA GLN A 49 -19.29 3.56 -13.75
C GLN A 49 -20.56 4.05 -13.04
N GLU A 50 -20.54 4.15 -11.71
CA GLU A 50 -21.65 4.69 -10.93
C GLU A 50 -21.40 6.17 -10.64
N THR A 51 -22.45 6.99 -10.69
CA THR A 51 -22.40 8.39 -10.24
C THR A 51 -22.35 8.46 -8.71
N PHE A 52 -21.86 9.57 -8.15
CA PHE A 52 -21.78 9.75 -6.69
C PHE A 52 -23.15 9.59 -6.01
N THR A 53 -24.21 10.09 -6.65
CA THR A 53 -25.60 9.96 -6.20
C THR A 53 -26.09 8.51 -6.17
N GLU A 54 -25.74 7.71 -7.18
CA GLU A 54 -26.07 6.28 -7.20
C GLU A 54 -25.32 5.49 -6.12
N ALA A 55 -24.04 5.84 -5.88
CA ALA A 55 -23.25 5.23 -4.83
C ALA A 55 -23.79 5.54 -3.42
N VAL A 56 -24.18 6.79 -3.17
CA VAL A 56 -24.80 7.21 -1.90
C VAL A 56 -26.14 6.49 -1.68
N ALA A 57 -26.97 6.38 -2.71
CA ALA A 57 -28.24 5.66 -2.63
C ALA A 57 -28.06 4.17 -2.35
N ARG A 58 -27.05 3.53 -2.98
CA ARG A 58 -26.72 2.11 -2.76
C ARG A 58 -26.16 1.85 -1.37
N LEU A 59 -25.26 2.72 -0.90
CA LEU A 59 -24.57 2.57 0.38
C LEU A 59 -25.39 3.13 1.56
N GLN A 60 -26.56 3.74 1.30
CA GLN A 60 -27.44 4.35 2.30
C GLN A 60 -26.69 5.32 3.23
N LEU A 61 -25.75 6.09 2.67
CA LEU A 61 -24.92 7.01 3.43
C LEU A 61 -25.69 8.29 3.77
N THR A 62 -25.60 8.74 5.01
CA THR A 62 -26.07 10.07 5.40
C THR A 62 -25.04 11.14 5.02
N ASP A 63 -25.47 12.41 4.89
CA ASP A 63 -24.53 13.52 4.68
C ASP A 63 -23.51 13.66 5.82
N GLU A 64 -23.87 13.22 7.04
CA GLU A 64 -22.97 13.21 8.20
C GLU A 64 -21.87 12.15 8.04
N ASP A 65 -22.21 10.95 7.58
CA ASP A 65 -21.24 9.88 7.32
C ASP A 65 -20.23 10.27 6.23
N ILE A 66 -20.69 10.98 5.21
CA ILE A 66 -19.84 11.47 4.10
C ILE A 66 -18.83 12.50 4.63
N ARG A 67 -19.27 13.43 5.47
CA ARG A 67 -18.38 14.43 6.09
C ARG A 67 -17.38 13.79 7.04
N ALA A 68 -17.83 12.86 7.88
CA ALA A 68 -16.94 12.12 8.79
C ALA A 68 -15.88 11.32 8.01
N ALA A 69 -16.27 10.70 6.89
CA ALA A 69 -15.33 9.99 6.02
C ALA A 69 -14.29 10.95 5.40
N GLU A 70 -14.70 12.12 4.92
CA GLU A 70 -13.79 13.15 4.37
C GLU A 70 -12.73 13.56 5.40
N GLU A 71 -13.15 13.91 6.61
CA GLU A 71 -12.25 14.32 7.70
C GLU A 71 -11.29 13.19 8.08
N ASN A 72 -11.80 11.96 8.21
CA ASN A 72 -10.98 10.79 8.51
C ASN A 72 -9.92 10.53 7.42
N TYR A 73 -10.27 10.65 6.15
CA TYR A 73 -9.31 10.48 5.06
C TYR A 73 -8.23 11.56 5.05
N HIS A 74 -8.57 12.80 5.41
CA HIS A 74 -7.57 13.85 5.60
C HIS A 74 -6.62 13.54 6.75
N VAL A 75 -7.14 13.07 7.89
CA VAL A 75 -6.32 12.65 9.04
C VAL A 75 -5.39 11.51 8.65
N TYR A 76 -5.89 10.50 7.93
CA TYR A 76 -5.05 9.39 7.46
C TYR A 76 -3.98 9.83 6.47
N ALA A 77 -4.30 10.74 5.54
CA ALA A 77 -3.32 11.27 4.61
C ALA A 77 -2.15 11.96 5.34
N TRP A 78 -2.46 12.80 6.33
CA TRP A 78 -1.46 13.45 7.18
C TRP A 78 -0.68 12.46 8.04
N PHE A 79 -1.36 11.47 8.62
CA PHE A 79 -0.71 10.43 9.41
C PHE A 79 0.36 9.69 8.61
N PHE A 80 0.03 9.22 7.39
CA PHE A 80 0.99 8.52 6.54
C PHE A 80 2.12 9.44 6.06
N LEU A 81 1.84 10.71 5.79
CA LEU A 81 2.85 11.69 5.40
C LEU A 81 3.83 12.00 6.53
N ILE A 82 3.33 12.21 7.75
CA ILE A 82 4.13 12.43 8.95
C ILE A 82 4.97 11.19 9.27
N LEU A 83 4.48 9.98 9.00
CA LEU A 83 5.24 8.74 9.20
C LEU A 83 6.32 8.50 8.11
N ALA A 84 6.07 8.96 6.88
CA ALA A 84 6.99 8.81 5.76
C ALA A 84 8.31 9.58 5.99
N VAL A 85 8.23 10.81 6.50
CA VAL A 85 9.40 11.68 6.75
C VAL A 85 10.44 11.06 7.68
N PRO A 86 10.13 10.64 8.92
CA PRO A 86 11.11 10.03 9.83
C PRO A 86 11.60 8.69 9.32
N THR A 87 10.77 7.92 8.60
CA THR A 87 11.17 6.64 8.00
C THR A 87 12.28 6.84 6.97
N PHE A 88 12.15 7.88 6.13
CA PHE A 88 13.17 8.26 5.15
C PHE A 88 14.45 8.75 5.84
N ILE A 89 14.32 9.69 6.78
CA ILE A 89 15.46 10.27 7.52
C ILE A 89 16.23 9.19 8.26
N LEU A 90 15.55 8.28 8.97
CA LEU A 90 16.17 7.19 9.70
C LEU A 90 16.93 6.24 8.76
N GLY A 91 16.34 5.92 7.61
CA GLY A 91 16.98 5.08 6.60
C GLY A 91 18.28 5.65 6.07
N VAL A 92 18.25 6.94 5.75
CA VAL A 92 19.42 7.70 5.30
C VAL A 92 20.49 7.75 6.40
N TYR A 93 20.08 8.05 7.64
CA TYR A 93 20.98 8.07 8.80
C TYR A 93 21.70 6.73 9.02
N ILE A 94 20.96 5.62 9.02
CA ILE A 94 21.53 4.28 9.20
C ILE A 94 22.49 3.95 8.07
N SER A 95 22.14 4.29 6.83
CA SER A 95 22.97 3.98 5.66
C SER A 95 24.33 4.70 5.72
N PHE A 96 24.34 5.98 6.11
CA PHE A 96 25.58 6.74 6.24
C PHE A 96 26.42 6.32 7.46
N HIS A 97 25.79 5.99 8.58
CA HIS A 97 26.53 5.65 9.81
C HIS A 97 27.08 4.22 9.82
N HIS A 98 26.35 3.26 9.22
CA HIS A 98 26.72 1.83 9.25
C HIS A 98 27.20 1.32 7.88
N ALA A 99 27.29 2.18 6.87
CA ALA A 99 27.65 1.85 5.48
C ALA A 99 26.79 0.71 4.86
N VAL A 100 25.56 0.54 5.34
CA VAL A 100 24.64 -0.48 4.84
C VAL A 100 23.80 0.11 3.71
N PHE A 101 24.13 -0.22 2.46
CA PHE A 101 23.36 0.26 1.31
C PHE A 101 21.93 -0.31 1.28
N LEU A 102 21.74 -1.53 1.77
CA LEU A 102 20.43 -2.20 1.83
C LEU A 102 19.43 -1.42 2.70
N SER A 103 19.87 -0.71 3.74
CA SER A 103 18.97 0.07 4.60
C SER A 103 18.40 1.27 3.83
N LEU A 104 19.19 1.90 2.96
CA LEU A 104 18.73 2.98 2.10
C LEU A 104 17.64 2.49 1.14
N LEU A 105 17.87 1.35 0.48
CA LEU A 105 16.90 0.77 -0.46
C LEU A 105 15.60 0.39 0.25
N LEU A 106 15.70 -0.24 1.44
CA LEU A 106 14.54 -0.64 2.22
C LEU A 106 13.73 0.58 2.70
N SER A 107 14.39 1.58 3.29
CA SER A 107 13.71 2.79 3.74
C SER A 107 13.15 3.61 2.60
N PHE A 108 13.79 3.64 1.44
CA PHE A 108 13.23 4.25 0.24
C PHE A 108 11.95 3.54 -0.21
N ALA A 109 11.96 2.21 -0.28
CA ALA A 109 10.78 1.42 -0.61
C ALA A 109 9.64 1.62 0.39
N SER A 110 9.95 1.60 1.70
CA SER A 110 8.96 1.86 2.76
C SER A 110 8.38 3.29 2.68
N THR A 111 9.22 4.28 2.42
CA THR A 111 8.78 5.68 2.25
C THR A 111 7.87 5.82 1.03
N ALA A 112 8.22 5.18 -0.10
CA ALA A 112 7.39 5.18 -1.30
C ALA A 112 6.02 4.53 -1.05
N LEU A 113 5.96 3.45 -0.27
CA LEU A 113 4.69 2.83 0.14
C LEU A 113 3.85 3.77 1.00
N LEU A 114 4.45 4.43 2.00
CA LEU A 114 3.75 5.39 2.87
C LEU A 114 3.23 6.60 2.07
N LEU A 115 4.04 7.15 1.17
CA LEU A 115 3.63 8.24 0.28
C LEU A 115 2.51 7.82 -0.67
N SER A 116 2.55 6.60 -1.20
CA SER A 116 1.48 6.05 -2.03
C SER A 116 0.15 5.97 -1.26
N GLN A 117 0.19 5.52 0.00
CA GLN A 117 -1.01 5.54 0.85
C GLN A 117 -1.48 6.96 1.16
N ALA A 118 -0.58 7.87 1.52
CA ALA A 118 -0.92 9.27 1.78
C ALA A 118 -1.61 9.91 0.58
N PHE A 119 -1.07 9.70 -0.62
CA PHE A 119 -1.67 10.15 -1.88
C PHE A 119 -3.06 9.55 -2.09
N LYS A 120 -3.22 8.24 -1.91
CA LYS A 120 -4.51 7.55 -2.07
C LYS A 120 -5.60 8.15 -1.17
N TYR A 121 -5.31 8.34 0.12
CA TYR A 121 -6.28 8.91 1.06
C TYR A 121 -6.58 10.38 0.75
N HIS A 122 -5.56 11.17 0.40
CA HIS A 122 -5.76 12.55 -0.01
C HIS A 122 -6.61 12.66 -1.29
N PHE A 123 -6.42 11.74 -2.22
CA PHE A 123 -7.20 11.66 -3.45
C PHE A 123 -8.66 11.25 -3.19
N TRP A 124 -8.92 10.31 -2.28
CA TRP A 124 -10.29 9.96 -1.87
C TRP A 124 -11.01 11.11 -1.17
N ALA A 125 -10.32 11.85 -0.30
CA ALA A 125 -10.87 13.05 0.31
C ALA A 125 -11.27 14.08 -0.75
N PHE A 126 -10.42 14.29 -1.77
CA PHE A 126 -10.72 15.16 -2.90
C PHE A 126 -11.97 14.72 -3.68
N GLN A 127 -12.15 13.42 -3.95
CA GLN A 127 -13.33 12.90 -4.65
C GLN A 127 -14.63 13.11 -3.85
N ILE A 128 -14.58 12.92 -2.53
CA ILE A 128 -15.72 13.12 -1.64
C ILE A 128 -16.09 14.60 -1.55
N LYS A 129 -15.09 15.46 -1.35
CA LYS A 129 -15.27 16.92 -1.27
C LYS A 129 -15.99 17.48 -2.50
N HIS A 130 -15.64 16.96 -3.69
CA HIS A 130 -16.22 17.39 -4.95
C HIS A 130 -17.45 16.58 -5.39
N ARG A 131 -17.88 15.59 -4.59
CA ARG A 131 -19.02 14.70 -4.88
C ARG A 131 -18.97 14.10 -6.32
N LYS A 132 -17.75 13.84 -6.82
CA LYS A 132 -17.50 13.29 -8.17
C LYS A 132 -16.62 12.04 -8.04
N LEU A 133 -17.21 10.89 -8.36
CA LEU A 133 -16.47 9.64 -8.48
C LEU A 133 -15.75 9.63 -9.83
N GLY A 134 -14.48 9.19 -9.86
CA GLY A 134 -13.72 9.07 -11.10
C GLY A 134 -12.96 10.32 -11.56
N CYS A 135 -12.67 11.28 -10.66
CA CYS A 135 -11.74 12.37 -10.97
C CYS A 135 -10.41 11.84 -11.55
N THR A 136 -9.82 12.57 -12.47
CA THR A 136 -8.51 12.25 -13.06
C THR A 136 -7.36 12.83 -12.23
N TYR A 137 -6.15 12.28 -12.37
CA TYR A 137 -4.95 12.84 -11.73
C TYR A 137 -4.70 14.30 -12.13
N ARG A 138 -5.07 14.69 -13.36
CA ARG A 138 -4.94 16.07 -13.85
C ARG A 138 -5.84 17.03 -13.08
N GLU A 139 -7.09 16.64 -12.83
CA GLU A 139 -8.04 17.41 -12.02
C GLU A 139 -7.57 17.54 -10.57
N TRP A 140 -7.10 16.46 -9.97
CA TRP A 140 -6.54 16.48 -8.61
C TRP A 140 -5.36 17.45 -8.48
N ARG A 141 -4.41 17.41 -9.43
CA ARG A 141 -3.26 18.32 -9.43
C ARG A 141 -3.66 19.78 -9.62
N ARG A 142 -4.75 20.04 -10.34
CA ARG A 142 -5.28 21.38 -10.60
C ARG A 142 -6.06 21.94 -9.40
N GLY A 143 -6.54 21.07 -8.50
CA GLY A 143 -7.27 21.45 -7.29
C GLY A 143 -8.77 21.68 -7.50
N TYR A 144 -9.29 21.46 -8.71
CA TYR A 144 -10.72 21.50 -9.01
C TYR A 144 -11.08 20.50 -10.13
N PRO A 145 -12.25 19.85 -10.04
CA PRO A 145 -12.76 19.00 -11.10
C PRO A 145 -13.23 19.84 -12.30
N ASP A 146 -13.05 19.33 -13.52
CA ASP A 146 -13.66 19.96 -14.70
C ASP A 146 -15.17 19.69 -14.65
N GLN A 147 -15.98 20.75 -14.83
CA GLN A 147 -17.45 20.71 -14.79
C GLN A 147 -18.08 20.00 -16.01
N GLY A 148 -17.28 19.39 -16.88
CA GLY A 148 -17.73 18.82 -18.15
C GLY A 148 -17.26 17.40 -18.38
N SER A 149 -17.85 16.43 -17.67
CA SER A 149 -17.98 15.06 -18.16
C SER A 149 -19.05 14.33 -17.35
N ILE A 150 -20.25 14.33 -17.94
CA ILE A 150 -21.35 13.42 -17.61
C ILE A 150 -20.89 11.99 -17.95
#